data_AF-A0A327LUJ6-F1
#
_entry.id   AF-A0A327LUJ6-F1
#
_cell.length_a   1.000
_cell.length_b   1.000
_cell.length_c   1.000
_cell.angle_alpha   90.00
_cell.angle_beta   90.00
_cell.angle_gamma   90.00
#
_symmetry.space_group_name_H-M   'P 1'
#
loop_
_entity.id
_entity.type
_entity.pdbx_description
1 polymer ?
#
loop_
_entity_poly.entity_id
_entity_poly.type
_entity_poly.pdbx_seq_one_letter_code
_entity_poly.pdbx_strand_id
1 'polypeptide(L)'
;MKPKEMSRPQLERKAIQHEEALHRLRKAIGLIGFCLPFALLLGVVAFDVPMQHSISRFFFTGLRDIFVIAMGGVGVFLIAYHGHDPEADEWLTDWRVSTVAGVAALGVALIPTLCDITCYEPPTLADRLIVSEAWQGALHSGAAGIFLSSLAVMCICLFTRTDAVDPPPDKLRRNRLFRACGAVILTMVAALFLFKLVLRDLGLSWDTAWHFTFWAESVAVWAFGTAWLVKGEALRNAPTRFFYGN
;
A
#
# COMPACT_ATOMS: atom_id res chain seq x y z
N MET A 1 -22.64 33.13 -9.30
CA MET A 1 -22.84 32.27 -10.48
C MET A 1 -23.70 31.09 -10.02
N LYS A 2 -24.97 30.96 -10.45
CA LYS A 2 -25.78 29.78 -10.09
C LYS A 2 -25.17 28.54 -10.75
N PRO A 3 -25.08 27.38 -10.06
CA PRO A 3 -24.64 26.15 -10.70
C PRO A 3 -25.51 25.87 -11.92
N LYS A 4 -24.89 25.58 -13.07
CA LYS A 4 -25.63 25.22 -14.28
C LYS A 4 -26.32 23.89 -14.01
N GLU A 5 -27.66 23.89 -13.99
CA GLU A 5 -28.44 22.66 -13.82
C GLU A 5 -28.05 21.68 -14.93
N MET A 6 -27.59 20.49 -14.52
CA MET A 6 -27.23 19.42 -15.44
C MET A 6 -28.45 18.55 -15.70
N SER A 7 -28.66 18.18 -16.96
CA SER A 7 -29.69 17.21 -17.31
C SER A 7 -29.35 15.82 -16.73
N ARG A 8 -30.37 15.01 -16.45
CA ARG A 8 -30.19 13.63 -15.94
C ARG A 8 -29.20 12.78 -16.78
N PRO A 9 -29.22 12.80 -18.13
CA PRO A 9 -28.24 12.06 -18.92
C PRO A 9 -26.80 12.60 -18.80
N GLN A 10 -26.61 13.86 -18.41
CA GLN A 10 -25.28 14.42 -18.14
C GLN A 10 -24.77 13.98 -16.76
N LEU A 11 -25.65 13.89 -15.76
CA LEU A 11 -25.34 13.35 -14.43
C LEU A 11 -24.91 11.88 -14.52
N GLU A 12 -25.69 11.05 -15.22
CA GLU A 12 -25.40 9.61 -15.40
C GLU A 12 -24.05 9.40 -16.10
N ARG A 13 -23.74 10.19 -17.14
CA ARG A 13 -22.43 10.13 -17.82
C ARG A 13 -21.27 10.50 -16.90
N LYS A 14 -21.41 11.55 -16.09
CA LYS A 14 -20.37 11.93 -15.13
C LYS A 14 -20.16 10.88 -14.05
N ALA A 15 -21.25 10.25 -13.57
CA ALA A 15 -21.17 9.17 -12.58
C ALA A 15 -20.38 7.97 -13.12
N ILE A 16 -20.69 7.52 -14.35
CA ILE A 16 -19.96 6.43 -15.01
C ILE A 16 -18.48 6.77 -15.18
N GLN A 17 -18.17 7.99 -15.66
CA GLN A 17 -16.77 8.44 -15.80
C GLN A 17 -16.02 8.45 -14.47
N HIS A 18 -16.68 8.86 -13.38
CA HIS A 18 -16.09 8.85 -12.05
C HIS A 18 -15.82 7.42 -11.55
N GLU A 19 -16.78 6.50 -11.72
CA GLU A 19 -16.60 5.09 -11.36
C GLU A 19 -15.46 4.42 -12.15
N GLU A 20 -15.35 4.71 -13.45
CA GLU A 20 -14.25 4.21 -14.28
C GLU A 20 -12.89 4.76 -13.83
N ALA A 21 -12.81 6.05 -13.51
CA ALA A 21 -11.58 6.66 -12.99
C ALA A 21 -11.18 6.02 -11.66
N LEU A 22 -12.13 5.83 -10.74
CA LEU A 22 -11.90 5.19 -9.45
C LEU A 22 -11.48 3.72 -9.59
N HIS A 23 -12.08 3.00 -10.55
CA HIS A 23 -11.68 1.63 -10.88
C HIS A 23 -10.23 1.57 -11.37
N ARG A 24 -9.85 2.43 -12.33
CA ARG A 24 -8.48 2.49 -12.85
C ARG A 24 -7.48 2.84 -11.76
N LEU A 25 -7.83 3.79 -10.88
CA LEU A 25 -7.00 4.19 -9.75
C LEU A 25 -6.78 3.02 -8.78
N ARG A 26 -7.85 2.35 -8.35
CA ARG A 26 -7.78 1.19 -7.44
C ARG A 26 -6.96 0.05 -8.05
N LYS A 27 -7.16 -0.21 -9.34
CA LYS A 27 -6.43 -1.25 -10.07
C LYS A 27 -4.94 -0.92 -10.19
N ALA A 28 -4.58 0.34 -10.46
CA ALA A 28 -3.19 0.76 -10.53
C ALA A 28 -2.49 0.62 -9.17
N ILE A 29 -3.12 1.10 -8.08
CA ILE A 29 -2.61 0.93 -6.72
C ILE A 29 -2.37 -0.55 -6.40
N GLY A 30 -3.37 -1.39 -6.65
CA GLY A 30 -3.29 -2.83 -6.37
C GLY A 30 -2.22 -3.54 -7.20
N LEU A 31 -2.10 -3.21 -8.49
CA LEU A 31 -1.13 -3.82 -9.39
C LEU A 31 0.31 -3.42 -9.05
N ILE A 32 0.56 -2.13 -8.77
CA ILE A 32 1.89 -1.66 -8.38
C ILE A 32 2.32 -2.35 -7.09
N GLY A 33 1.45 -2.37 -6.07
CA GLY A 33 1.72 -3.08 -4.82
C GLY A 33 2.02 -4.56 -5.06
N PHE A 34 1.11 -5.27 -5.72
CA PHE A 34 1.25 -6.71 -5.93
C PHE A 34 2.51 -7.09 -6.73
N CYS A 35 2.84 -6.32 -7.76
CA CYS A 35 3.96 -6.62 -8.64
C CYS A 35 5.32 -6.18 -8.08
N LEU A 36 5.38 -5.24 -7.13
CA LEU A 36 6.65 -4.69 -6.65
C LEU A 36 7.61 -5.77 -6.11
N PRO A 37 7.22 -6.68 -5.19
CA PRO A 37 8.13 -7.74 -4.74
C PRO A 37 8.64 -8.62 -5.87
N PHE A 38 7.79 -8.95 -6.84
CA PHE A 38 8.19 -9.76 -8.00
C PHE A 38 9.17 -9.02 -8.91
N ALA A 39 8.97 -7.72 -9.13
CA ALA A 39 9.87 -6.91 -9.93
C ALA A 39 11.27 -6.81 -9.28
N LEU A 40 11.32 -6.68 -7.95
CA LEU A 40 12.59 -6.67 -7.22
C LEU A 40 13.31 -8.03 -7.29
N LEU A 41 12.58 -9.13 -7.05
CA LEU A 41 13.14 -10.48 -7.16
C LEU A 41 13.60 -10.81 -8.59
N LEU A 42 12.86 -10.34 -9.60
CA LEU A 42 13.29 -10.47 -10.99
C LEU A 42 14.61 -9.74 -11.21
N GLY A 43 14.79 -8.55 -10.63
CA GLY A 43 16.05 -7.83 -10.74
C GLY A 43 17.23 -8.54 -10.06
N VAL A 44 16.98 -9.19 -8.93
CA VAL A 44 17.98 -10.04 -8.26
C VAL A 44 18.42 -11.20 -9.16
N VAL A 45 17.48 -11.90 -9.77
CA VAL A 45 17.78 -13.12 -10.55
C VAL A 45 18.28 -12.80 -11.97
N ALA A 46 17.75 -11.77 -12.63
CA ALA A 46 18.01 -11.48 -14.03
C ALA A 46 19.15 -10.48 -14.27
N PHE A 47 19.47 -9.63 -13.29
CA PHE A 47 20.45 -8.55 -13.43
C PHE A 47 21.55 -8.58 -12.36
N ASP A 48 21.69 -9.69 -11.63
CA ASP A 48 22.72 -9.90 -10.61
C ASP A 48 22.74 -8.82 -9.51
N VAL A 49 21.54 -8.28 -9.20
CA VAL A 49 21.40 -7.28 -8.13
C VAL A 49 21.44 -8.02 -6.78
N PRO A 50 22.27 -7.59 -5.81
CA PRO A 50 22.33 -8.25 -4.51
C PRO A 50 20.98 -8.23 -3.80
N MET A 51 20.56 -9.40 -3.30
CA MET A 51 19.36 -9.53 -2.47
C MET A 51 19.46 -8.63 -1.23
N GLN A 52 18.34 -8.00 -0.86
CA GLN A 52 18.27 -7.06 0.25
C GLN A 52 17.40 -7.58 1.39
N HIS A 53 17.73 -7.18 2.62
CA HIS A 53 16.98 -7.58 3.80
C HIS A 53 15.57 -6.97 3.85
N SER A 54 15.28 -5.87 3.15
CA SER A 54 13.94 -5.27 3.06
C SER A 54 13.65 -4.77 1.63
N ILE A 55 12.38 -4.56 1.31
CA ILE A 55 11.94 -3.92 0.06
C ILE A 55 12.58 -2.54 -0.07
N SER A 56 12.58 -1.75 1.01
CA SER A 56 13.12 -0.40 0.99
C SER A 56 14.64 -0.32 0.85
N ARG A 57 15.38 -1.38 1.18
CA ARG A 57 16.84 -1.43 0.99
C ARG A 57 17.27 -1.53 -0.46
N PHE A 58 16.37 -1.92 -1.37
CA PHE A 58 16.64 -1.82 -2.80
C PHE A 58 16.88 -0.38 -3.27
N PHE A 59 16.57 0.63 -2.44
CA PHE A 59 16.98 2.02 -2.65
C PHE A 59 18.48 2.18 -2.88
N PHE A 60 19.33 1.37 -2.25
CA PHE A 60 20.79 1.44 -2.35
C PHE A 60 21.36 0.51 -3.44
N THR A 61 20.52 0.08 -4.38
CA THR A 61 20.88 -0.84 -5.47
C THR A 61 20.49 -0.27 -6.83
N GLY A 62 20.82 -0.97 -7.92
CA GLY A 62 20.34 -0.64 -9.26
C GLY A 62 18.81 -0.71 -9.44
N LEU A 63 18.06 -1.22 -8.45
CA LEU A 63 16.59 -1.28 -8.48
C LEU A 63 15.91 -0.12 -7.71
N ARG A 64 16.69 0.90 -7.32
CA ARG A 64 16.18 2.12 -6.66
C ARG A 64 14.98 2.72 -7.39
N ASP A 65 15.10 2.89 -8.70
CA ASP A 65 14.08 3.57 -9.49
C ASP A 65 12.75 2.80 -9.49
N ILE A 66 12.80 1.47 -9.54
CA ILE A 66 11.62 0.61 -9.44
C ILE A 66 10.94 0.80 -8.08
N PHE A 67 11.72 0.75 -6.99
CA PHE A 67 11.20 0.96 -5.64
C PHE A 67 10.58 2.37 -5.48
N VAL A 68 11.32 3.42 -5.85
CA VAL A 68 10.89 4.82 -5.68
C VAL A 68 9.68 5.14 -6.55
N ILE A 69 9.64 4.68 -7.81
CA ILE A 69 8.47 4.88 -8.70
C ILE A 69 7.26 4.12 -8.17
N ALA A 70 7.42 2.90 -7.67
CA ALA A 70 6.32 2.12 -7.13
C ALA A 70 5.72 2.80 -5.87
N MET A 71 6.55 3.16 -4.90
CA MET A 71 6.11 3.83 -3.68
C MET A 71 5.58 5.24 -3.95
N GLY A 72 6.24 5.99 -4.84
CA GLY A 72 5.80 7.31 -5.28
C GLY A 72 4.45 7.26 -5.99
N GLY A 73 4.28 6.33 -6.92
CA GLY A 73 3.04 6.13 -7.66
C GLY A 73 1.88 5.71 -6.75
N VAL A 74 2.10 4.73 -5.86
CA VAL A 74 1.12 4.34 -4.85
C VAL A 74 0.78 5.52 -3.94
N GLY A 75 1.78 6.28 -3.49
CA GLY A 75 1.58 7.44 -2.63
C GLY A 75 0.69 8.51 -3.24
N VAL A 76 0.99 8.93 -4.47
CA VAL A 76 0.18 9.92 -5.21
C VAL A 76 -1.23 9.39 -5.48
N PHE A 77 -1.37 8.14 -5.89
CA PHE A 77 -2.69 7.56 -6.17
C PHE A 77 -3.54 7.40 -4.91
N LEU A 78 -2.95 7.10 -3.76
CA LEU A 78 -3.66 7.05 -2.48
C LEU A 78 -4.12 8.44 -2.03
N ILE A 79 -3.33 9.49 -2.24
CA ILE A 79 -3.75 10.89 -1.97
C ILE A 79 -4.90 11.29 -2.89
N ALA A 80 -4.85 10.88 -4.17
CA ALA A 80 -5.93 11.14 -5.13
C ALA A 80 -7.19 10.28 -4.88
N TYR A 81 -7.11 9.25 -4.05
CA TYR A 81 -8.23 8.37 -3.75
C TYR A 81 -9.18 9.02 -2.74
N HIS A 82 -10.38 9.37 -3.22
CA HIS A 82 -11.43 9.93 -2.36
C HIS A 82 -12.27 8.85 -1.66
N GLY A 83 -12.56 7.74 -2.35
CA GLY A 83 -13.45 6.69 -1.85
C GLY A 83 -14.91 7.14 -1.78
N HIS A 84 -15.63 6.77 -0.72
CA HIS A 84 -17.05 7.11 -0.57
C HIS A 84 -17.22 8.46 0.14
N ASP A 85 -18.33 9.14 -0.16
CA ASP A 85 -18.70 10.37 0.53
C ASP A 85 -18.98 10.05 2.02
N PRO A 86 -18.40 10.82 2.95
CA PRO A 86 -18.54 10.55 4.36
C PRO A 86 -19.92 10.96 4.88
N GLU A 87 -20.41 10.23 5.88
CA GLU A 87 -21.55 10.67 6.69
C GLU A 87 -21.15 11.85 7.60
N ALA A 88 -22.11 12.68 8.03
CA ALA A 88 -21.85 13.94 8.72
C ALA A 88 -20.97 13.81 9.98
N ASP A 89 -21.07 12.69 10.69
CA ASP A 89 -20.34 12.42 11.94
C ASP A 89 -19.21 11.39 11.78
N GLU A 90 -18.84 11.04 10.54
CA GLU A 90 -17.86 10.01 10.27
C GLU A 90 -16.42 10.54 10.37
N TRP A 91 -15.71 10.16 11.44
CA TRP A 91 -14.32 10.56 11.63
C TRP A 91 -13.34 9.78 10.75
N LEU A 92 -13.60 8.48 10.55
CA LEU A 92 -12.75 7.54 9.81
C LEU A 92 -13.26 7.41 8.38
N THR A 93 -12.74 8.21 7.45
CA THR A 93 -13.20 8.27 6.05
C THR A 93 -12.16 7.65 5.11
N ASP A 94 -12.60 7.16 3.95
CA ASP A 94 -11.71 6.64 2.89
C ASP A 94 -10.60 7.66 2.57
N TRP A 95 -10.95 8.90 2.26
CA TRP A 95 -10.00 9.94 1.84
C TRP A 95 -8.99 10.32 2.93
N ARG A 96 -9.38 10.34 4.21
CA ARG A 96 -8.45 10.68 5.31
C ARG A 96 -7.41 9.59 5.47
N VAL A 97 -7.86 8.33 5.57
CA VAL A 97 -6.96 7.20 5.78
C VAL A 97 -6.07 6.98 4.56
N SER A 98 -6.59 7.14 3.34
CA SER A 98 -5.79 7.02 2.12
C SER A 98 -4.80 8.18 1.97
N THR A 99 -5.17 9.41 2.33
CA THR A 99 -4.23 10.55 2.31
C THR A 99 -3.08 10.32 3.29
N VAL A 100 -3.38 9.88 4.52
CA VAL A 100 -2.34 9.53 5.50
C VAL A 100 -1.44 8.41 4.97
N ALA A 101 -2.03 7.35 4.41
CA ALA A 101 -1.27 6.26 3.79
C ALA A 101 -0.40 6.76 2.64
N GLY A 102 -0.93 7.64 1.79
CA GLY A 102 -0.22 8.15 0.63
C GLY A 102 0.94 9.09 0.98
N VAL A 103 0.75 9.99 1.96
CA VAL A 103 1.83 10.82 2.51
C VAL A 103 2.92 9.96 3.15
N ALA A 104 2.53 8.92 3.90
CA ALA A 104 3.47 7.98 4.49
C ALA A 104 4.25 7.18 3.42
N ALA A 105 3.58 6.72 2.36
CA ALA A 105 4.23 6.06 1.22
C ALA A 105 5.23 6.97 0.50
N LEU A 106 4.90 8.26 0.32
CA LEU A 106 5.84 9.26 -0.21
C LEU A 106 7.03 9.46 0.74
N GLY A 107 6.80 9.47 2.05
CA GLY A 107 7.86 9.48 3.05
C GLY A 107 8.84 8.31 2.88
N VAL A 108 8.31 7.09 2.73
CA VAL A 108 9.11 5.87 2.46
C VAL A 108 9.90 5.96 1.14
N ALA A 109 9.32 6.57 0.10
CA ALA A 109 9.98 6.73 -1.19
C ALA A 109 11.12 7.76 -1.17
N LEU A 110 10.96 8.85 -0.41
CA LEU A 110 11.83 10.02 -0.46
C LEU A 110 12.89 10.06 0.64
N ILE A 111 12.63 9.42 1.78
CA ILE A 111 13.55 9.32 2.91
C ILE A 111 14.21 7.94 2.82
N PRO A 112 15.52 7.83 2.51
CA PRO A 112 16.19 6.54 2.43
C PRO A 112 16.13 5.80 3.77
N THR A 113 16.05 4.47 3.72
CA THR A 113 16.25 3.62 4.90
C THR A 113 17.73 3.64 5.32
N LEU A 114 18.10 2.89 6.37
CA LEU A 114 19.49 2.77 6.80
C LEU A 114 20.26 1.78 5.94
N CYS A 115 21.46 2.21 5.53
CA CYS A 115 22.50 1.36 4.99
C CYS A 115 23.38 0.84 6.14
N ASP A 116 23.51 -0.48 6.28
CA ASP A 116 24.25 -1.14 7.37
C ASP A 116 25.47 -1.95 6.91
N ILE A 117 25.66 -2.11 5.59
CA ILE A 117 26.75 -2.84 4.93
C ILE A 117 27.31 -1.93 3.82
N THR A 118 28.42 -2.28 3.18
CA THR A 118 28.89 -1.62 1.95
C THR A 118 27.78 -1.49 0.91
N CYS A 119 27.19 -0.31 0.78
CA CYS A 119 26.17 0.00 -0.21
C CYS A 119 26.57 1.25 -1.00
N TYR A 120 25.94 1.44 -2.16
CA TYR A 120 26.03 2.69 -2.88
C TYR A 120 25.00 3.66 -2.32
N GLU A 121 25.46 4.76 -1.72
CA GLU A 121 24.61 5.83 -1.19
C GLU A 121 24.45 6.94 -2.23
N PRO A 122 23.40 6.92 -3.06
CA PRO A 122 23.18 8.00 -4.00
C PRO A 122 22.78 9.27 -3.23
N PRO A 123 23.25 10.45 -3.66
CA PRO A 123 22.90 11.70 -2.98
C PRO A 123 21.39 11.96 -3.02
N THR A 124 20.80 12.28 -1.87
CA THR A 124 19.40 12.67 -1.77
C THR A 124 19.22 14.02 -1.08
N LEU A 125 18.04 14.64 -1.28
CA LEU A 125 17.69 15.83 -0.51
C LEU A 125 17.49 15.48 0.98
N ALA A 126 17.01 14.28 1.31
CA ALA A 126 16.81 13.83 2.67
C ALA A 126 18.12 13.81 3.46
N ASP A 127 19.23 13.34 2.87
CA ASP A 127 20.55 13.30 3.54
C ASP A 127 21.06 14.70 3.87
N ARG A 128 20.66 15.73 3.11
CA ARG A 128 21.00 17.14 3.40
C ARG A 128 20.11 17.77 4.47
N LEU A 129 18.85 17.36 4.56
CA LEU A 129 17.87 17.95 5.48
C LEU A 129 17.81 17.21 6.83
N ILE A 130 18.12 15.92 6.84
CA ILE A 130 18.04 15.02 8.00
C ILE A 130 19.46 14.54 8.30
N VAL A 131 20.23 15.38 8.97
CA VAL A 131 21.68 15.13 9.22
C VAL A 131 21.93 13.90 10.09
N SER A 132 20.94 13.44 10.85
CA SER A 132 21.07 12.30 11.76
C SER A 132 20.53 11.02 11.12
N GLU A 133 21.40 10.03 10.91
CA GLU A 133 21.03 8.69 10.44
C GLU A 133 19.94 8.06 11.33
N ALA A 134 20.06 8.20 12.66
CA ALA A 134 19.06 7.68 13.59
C ALA A 134 17.67 8.27 13.33
N TRP A 135 17.57 9.59 13.08
CA TRP A 135 16.31 10.23 12.74
C TRP A 135 15.81 9.84 11.35
N GLN A 136 16.71 9.70 10.37
CA GLN A 136 16.36 9.25 9.02
C GLN A 136 15.77 7.83 9.05
N GLY A 137 16.43 6.90 9.73
CA GLY A 137 15.95 5.53 9.93
C GLY A 137 14.62 5.49 10.69
N ALA A 138 14.46 6.31 11.74
CA ALA A 138 13.22 6.40 12.50
C ALA A 138 12.06 6.96 11.67
N LEU A 139 12.30 8.02 10.89
CA LEU A 139 11.29 8.62 10.01
C LEU A 139 10.88 7.65 8.90
N HIS A 140 11.84 6.97 8.26
CA HIS A 140 11.56 5.95 7.26
C HIS A 140 10.73 4.80 7.85
N SER A 141 11.19 4.22 8.97
CA SER A 141 10.51 3.08 9.61
C SER A 141 9.13 3.47 10.14
N GLY A 142 9.00 4.67 10.71
CA GLY A 142 7.73 5.23 11.15
C GLY A 142 6.76 5.44 9.98
N ALA A 143 7.23 6.01 8.88
CA ALA A 143 6.44 6.17 7.66
C ALA A 143 5.98 4.82 7.09
N ALA A 144 6.85 3.81 7.04
CA ALA A 144 6.50 2.45 6.61
C ALA A 144 5.43 1.81 7.52
N GLY A 145 5.59 1.96 8.84
CA GLY A 145 4.62 1.49 9.83
C GLY A 145 3.25 2.14 9.69
N ILE A 146 3.21 3.48 9.52
CA ILE A 146 1.96 4.22 9.29
C ILE A 146 1.32 3.78 7.97
N PHE A 147 2.10 3.71 6.88
CA PHE A 147 1.61 3.26 5.58
C PHE A 147 0.92 1.90 5.66
N LEU A 148 1.63 0.86 6.14
CA LEU A 148 1.07 -0.50 6.22
C LEU A 148 -0.12 -0.58 7.19
N SER A 149 -0.06 0.12 8.33
CA SER A 149 -1.16 0.14 9.30
C SER A 149 -2.41 0.81 8.73
N SER A 150 -2.27 1.92 8.00
CA SER A 150 -3.38 2.57 7.30
C SER A 150 -4.01 1.63 6.28
N LEU A 151 -3.20 0.90 5.50
CA LEU A 151 -3.73 -0.09 4.55
C LEU A 151 -4.51 -1.22 5.23
N ALA A 152 -4.05 -1.70 6.38
CA ALA A 152 -4.79 -2.67 7.17
C ALA A 152 -6.13 -2.11 7.67
N VAL A 153 -6.15 -0.88 8.17
CA VAL A 153 -7.38 -0.18 8.59
C VAL A 153 -8.34 -0.03 7.41
N MET A 154 -7.86 0.34 6.22
CA MET A 154 -8.69 0.40 5.02
C MET A 154 -9.31 -0.97 4.71
N CYS A 155 -8.54 -2.05 4.77
CA CYS A 155 -9.02 -3.40 4.49
C CYS A 155 -10.07 -3.87 5.51
N ILE A 156 -9.80 -3.71 6.80
CA ILE A 156 -10.65 -4.25 7.88
C ILE A 156 -11.91 -3.41 8.06
N CYS A 157 -11.75 -2.08 8.12
CA CYS A 157 -12.80 -1.16 8.53
C CYS A 157 -13.53 -0.54 7.34
N LEU A 158 -12.80 0.00 6.36
CA LEU A 158 -13.40 0.82 5.30
C LEU A 158 -13.98 -0.02 4.16
N PHE A 159 -13.22 -1.00 3.67
CA PHE A 159 -13.64 -1.81 2.53
C PHE A 159 -14.81 -2.74 2.85
N THR A 160 -14.98 -3.06 4.14
CA THR A 160 -16.05 -3.93 4.62
C THR A 160 -17.38 -3.21 4.86
N ARG A 161 -17.40 -1.87 4.86
CA ARG A 161 -18.63 -1.06 5.03
C ARG A 161 -19.71 -1.43 4.02
N THR A 162 -20.96 -1.36 4.48
CA THR A 162 -22.16 -1.66 3.71
C THR A 162 -23.35 -0.97 4.35
N ASP A 163 -24.15 -0.29 3.53
CA ASP A 163 -25.39 0.37 3.98
C ASP A 163 -26.60 -0.56 3.79
N ALA A 164 -26.40 -1.70 3.12
CA ALA A 164 -27.42 -2.73 2.93
C ALA A 164 -27.67 -3.51 4.22
N VAL A 165 -28.94 -3.57 4.63
CA VAL A 165 -29.41 -4.38 5.78
C VAL A 165 -29.14 -5.88 5.55
N ASP A 166 -29.34 -6.36 4.32
CA ASP A 166 -28.98 -7.72 3.90
C ASP A 166 -28.00 -7.66 2.71
N PRO A 167 -26.68 -7.66 2.97
CA PRO A 167 -25.69 -7.55 1.92
C PRO A 167 -25.62 -8.84 1.08
N PRO A 168 -25.51 -8.73 -0.26
CA PRO A 168 -25.52 -9.91 -1.13
C PRO A 168 -24.31 -10.84 -0.85
N PRO A 169 -24.41 -12.15 -1.14
CA PRO A 169 -23.36 -13.13 -0.86
C PRO A 169 -21.97 -12.76 -1.39
N ASP A 170 -21.88 -12.12 -2.57
CA ASP A 170 -20.63 -11.63 -3.15
C ASP A 170 -19.96 -10.53 -2.30
N LYS A 171 -20.75 -9.62 -1.70
CA LYS A 171 -20.23 -8.61 -0.75
C LYS A 171 -19.68 -9.27 0.51
N LEU A 172 -20.34 -10.31 1.03
CA LEU A 172 -19.86 -11.05 2.19
C LEU A 172 -18.53 -11.78 1.92
N ARG A 173 -18.38 -12.40 0.73
CA ARG A 173 -17.13 -13.05 0.30
C ARG A 173 -15.98 -12.04 0.20
N ARG A 174 -16.21 -10.90 -0.46
CA ARG A 174 -15.24 -9.79 -0.55
C ARG A 174 -14.86 -9.27 0.83
N ASN A 175 -15.83 -9.05 1.71
CA ASN A 175 -15.58 -8.59 3.08
C ASN A 175 -14.72 -9.57 3.89
N ARG A 176 -14.91 -10.89 3.71
CA ARG A 176 -14.07 -11.91 4.34
C ARG A 176 -12.64 -11.84 3.81
N LEU A 177 -12.45 -11.70 2.50
CA LEU A 177 -11.14 -11.50 1.90
C LEU A 177 -10.46 -10.24 2.46
N PHE A 178 -11.15 -9.10 2.50
CA PHE A 178 -10.57 -7.86 3.02
C PHE A 178 -10.13 -7.98 4.48
N ARG A 179 -10.93 -8.64 5.33
CA ARG A 179 -10.54 -8.91 6.72
C ARG A 179 -9.33 -9.83 6.82
N ALA A 180 -9.26 -10.88 5.99
CA ALA A 180 -8.10 -11.76 5.95
C ALA A 180 -6.82 -11.00 5.51
N CYS A 181 -6.90 -10.22 4.42
CA CYS A 181 -5.78 -9.39 3.96
C CYS A 181 -5.33 -8.39 5.03
N GLY A 182 -6.28 -7.69 5.65
CA GLY A 182 -5.97 -6.75 6.72
C GLY A 182 -5.35 -7.40 7.96
N ALA A 183 -5.83 -8.59 8.35
CA ALA A 183 -5.24 -9.35 9.45
C ALA A 183 -3.81 -9.78 9.14
N VAL A 184 -3.54 -10.27 7.91
CA VAL A 184 -2.20 -10.61 7.45
C VAL A 184 -1.26 -9.40 7.53
N ILE A 185 -1.70 -8.23 7.05
CA ILE A 185 -0.90 -6.99 7.13
C ILE A 185 -0.58 -6.65 8.59
N LEU A 186 -1.58 -6.64 9.49
CA LEU A 186 -1.35 -6.35 10.91
C LEU A 186 -0.40 -7.35 11.57
N THR A 187 -0.52 -8.64 11.26
CA THR A 187 0.39 -9.66 11.79
C THR A 187 1.82 -9.43 11.32
N MET A 188 2.03 -9.10 10.03
CA MET A 188 3.37 -8.79 9.52
C MET A 188 3.93 -7.51 10.15
N VAL A 189 3.14 -6.44 10.29
CA VAL A 189 3.55 -5.20 10.96
C VAL A 189 3.92 -5.46 12.42
N ALA A 190 3.11 -6.22 13.15
CA ALA A 190 3.39 -6.58 14.54
C ALA A 190 4.65 -7.44 14.67
N ALA A 191 4.88 -8.38 13.75
CA ALA A 191 6.07 -9.21 13.72
C ALA A 191 7.33 -8.37 13.43
N LEU A 192 7.27 -7.44 12.48
CA LEU A 192 8.35 -6.49 12.18
C LEU A 192 8.66 -5.61 13.39
N PHE A 193 7.63 -5.05 14.05
CA PHE A 193 7.81 -4.26 15.27
C PHE A 193 8.49 -5.07 16.37
N LEU A 194 8.00 -6.30 16.61
CA LEU A 194 8.55 -7.20 17.62
C LEU A 194 10.02 -7.52 17.32
N PHE A 195 10.37 -7.86 16.09
CA PHE A 195 11.73 -8.29 15.74
C PHE A 195 12.71 -7.13 15.62
N LYS A 196 12.27 -5.95 15.18
CA LYS A 196 13.13 -4.79 15.01
C LYS A 196 13.35 -3.99 16.29
N LEU A 197 12.38 -3.98 17.20
CA LEU A 197 12.45 -3.11 18.40
C LEU A 197 12.58 -3.87 19.71
N VAL A 198 11.99 -5.07 19.83
CA VAL A 198 11.93 -5.83 21.09
C VAL A 198 12.94 -6.98 21.09
N LEU A 199 12.90 -7.84 20.07
CA LEU A 199 13.74 -9.04 19.94
C LEU A 199 14.86 -8.83 18.92
N ARG A 200 15.66 -7.77 19.11
CA ARG A 200 16.60 -7.25 18.10
C ARG A 200 17.62 -8.28 17.61
N ASP A 201 18.24 -9.03 18.53
CA ASP A 201 19.25 -10.03 18.16
C ASP A 201 18.65 -11.18 17.36
N LEU A 202 17.45 -11.64 17.74
CA LEU A 202 16.70 -12.64 17.00
C LEU A 202 16.32 -12.11 15.61
N GLY A 203 15.78 -10.89 15.54
CA GLY A 203 15.44 -10.21 14.28
C GLY A 203 16.64 -10.11 13.34
N LEU A 204 17.80 -9.68 13.84
CA LEU A 204 19.03 -9.60 13.06
C LEU A 204 19.47 -10.98 12.52
N SER A 205 19.43 -12.01 13.38
CA SER A 205 19.78 -13.38 12.97
C SER A 205 18.85 -13.93 11.89
N TRP A 206 17.54 -13.63 11.98
CA TRP A 206 16.55 -14.06 10.99
C TRP A 206 16.66 -13.29 9.68
N ASP A 207 16.94 -11.99 9.72
CA ASP A 207 17.20 -11.20 8.53
C ASP A 207 18.45 -11.69 7.80
N THR A 208 19.52 -11.96 8.54
CA THR A 208 20.79 -12.44 7.97
C THR A 208 20.62 -13.81 7.31
N ALA A 209 19.90 -14.73 7.95
CA ALA A 209 19.73 -16.09 7.44
C ALA A 209 18.66 -16.20 6.34
N TRP A 210 17.56 -15.45 6.44
CA TRP A 210 16.33 -15.70 5.67
C TRP A 210 15.74 -14.47 5.00
N HIS A 211 16.35 -13.29 5.14
CA HIS A 211 15.77 -12.02 4.64
C HIS A 211 14.32 -11.81 5.15
N PHE A 212 14.11 -12.12 6.44
CA PHE A 212 12.78 -12.12 7.06
C PHE A 212 12.00 -10.84 6.82
N THR A 213 12.63 -9.68 6.98
CA THR A 213 11.99 -8.37 6.79
C THR A 213 11.44 -8.20 5.38
N PHE A 214 12.21 -8.57 4.35
CA PHE A 214 11.77 -8.52 2.96
C PHE A 214 10.54 -9.38 2.72
N TRP A 215 10.52 -10.61 3.25
CA TRP A 215 9.39 -11.51 3.08
C TRP A 215 8.15 -11.06 3.86
N ALA A 216 8.33 -10.55 5.08
CA ALA A 216 7.24 -9.99 5.87
C ALA A 216 6.60 -8.78 5.17
N GLU A 217 7.42 -7.87 4.64
CA GLU A 217 6.95 -6.74 3.83
C GLU A 217 6.28 -7.21 2.54
N SER A 218 6.84 -8.19 1.84
CA SER A 218 6.28 -8.74 0.60
C SER A 218 4.91 -9.38 0.82
N VAL A 219 4.75 -10.16 1.89
CA VAL A 219 3.46 -10.78 2.27
C VAL A 219 2.43 -9.71 2.62
N ALA A 220 2.81 -8.67 3.37
CA ALA A 220 1.93 -7.55 3.67
C ALA A 220 1.48 -6.82 2.39
N VAL A 221 2.43 -6.54 1.49
CA VAL A 221 2.19 -5.82 0.23
C VAL A 221 1.36 -6.68 -0.74
N TRP A 222 1.54 -8.00 -0.81
CA TRP A 222 0.69 -8.89 -1.60
C TRP A 222 -0.74 -8.96 -1.08
N ALA A 223 -0.92 -9.03 0.25
CA ALA A 223 -2.23 -8.97 0.87
C ALA A 223 -2.93 -7.64 0.54
N PHE A 224 -2.22 -6.52 0.65
CA PHE A 224 -2.70 -5.19 0.25
C PHE A 224 -3.08 -5.13 -1.24
N GLY A 225 -2.18 -5.56 -2.14
CA GLY A 225 -2.40 -5.51 -3.58
C GLY A 225 -3.63 -6.32 -3.99
N THR A 226 -3.79 -7.52 -3.42
CA THR A 226 -4.97 -8.38 -3.63
C THR A 226 -6.25 -7.68 -3.19
N ALA A 227 -6.28 -7.10 -1.99
CA ALA A 227 -7.46 -6.40 -1.48
C ALA A 227 -7.85 -5.21 -2.39
N TRP A 228 -6.89 -4.44 -2.88
CA TRP A 228 -7.14 -3.30 -3.77
C TRP A 228 -7.62 -3.71 -5.16
N LEU A 229 -7.05 -4.77 -5.74
CA LEU A 229 -7.51 -5.32 -7.03
C LEU A 229 -8.98 -5.78 -6.93
N VAL A 230 -9.33 -6.51 -5.86
CA VAL A 230 -10.72 -6.96 -5.64
C VAL A 230 -11.67 -5.78 -5.35
N LYS A 231 -11.23 -4.77 -4.59
CA LYS A 231 -12.01 -3.53 -4.37
C LYS A 231 -12.20 -2.72 -5.65
N GLY A 232 -11.26 -2.79 -6.60
CA GLY A 232 -11.38 -2.21 -7.93
C GLY A 232 -12.45 -2.89 -8.77
N GLU A 233 -12.43 -4.22 -8.85
CA GLU A 233 -13.43 -5.00 -9.61
C GLU A 233 -14.86 -4.87 -9.02
N ALA A 234 -14.96 -4.63 -7.71
CA ALA A 234 -16.24 -4.42 -7.03
C ALA A 234 -17.11 -3.28 -7.60
N LEU A 235 -16.51 -2.32 -8.32
CA LEU A 235 -17.23 -1.19 -8.95
C LEU A 235 -17.98 -1.58 -10.23
N ARG A 236 -17.66 -2.72 -10.87
CA ARG A 236 -18.15 -2.99 -12.23
C ARG A 236 -19.60 -3.50 -12.30
N ASN A 237 -20.39 -3.44 -11.23
CA ASN A 237 -21.74 -4.03 -11.12
C ASN A 237 -21.86 -5.49 -11.62
N ALA A 238 -20.72 -6.17 -11.76
CA ALA A 238 -20.60 -7.54 -12.18
C ALA A 238 -20.08 -8.37 -11.00
N PRO A 239 -20.51 -9.64 -10.85
CA PRO A 239 -19.95 -10.51 -9.81
C PRO A 239 -18.43 -10.59 -9.98
N THR A 240 -17.70 -10.47 -8.87
CA THR A 240 -16.24 -10.52 -8.89
C THR A 240 -15.76 -11.87 -9.42
N ARG A 241 -15.32 -11.92 -10.70
CA ARG A 241 -14.93 -13.16 -11.42
C ARG A 241 -13.94 -14.03 -10.63
N PHE A 242 -13.09 -13.40 -9.82
CA PHE A 242 -12.14 -14.05 -8.92
C PHE A 242 -12.78 -15.13 -8.02
N PHE A 243 -14.04 -14.95 -7.58
CA PHE A 243 -14.71 -15.88 -6.66
C PHE A 243 -15.57 -16.94 -7.34
N TYR A 244 -15.79 -16.85 -8.65
CA TYR A 244 -16.74 -17.70 -9.36
C TYR A 244 -16.11 -18.55 -10.45
N GLY A 245 -14.83 -18.36 -10.77
CA GLY A 245 -14.21 -19.02 -11.93
C GLY A 245 -14.86 -18.57 -13.23
N ASN A 246 -14.24 -18.89 -14.38
CA ASN A 246 -14.92 -18.75 -15.66
C ASN A 246 -15.93 -19.87 -15.85
#